data_AF-A0A2T5M985-F1
#
_entry.id   AF-A0A2T5M985-F1
#
_cell.length_a   1.000
_cell.length_b   1.000
_cell.length_c   1.000
_cell.angle_alpha   90.00
_cell.angle_beta   90.00
_cell.angle_gamma   90.00
#
_symmetry.space_group_name_H-M   'P 1'
#
loop_
_entity.id
_entity.type
_entity.pdbx_description
1 polymer ?
#
loop_
_entity_poly.entity_id
_entity_poly.type
_entity_poly.pdbx_seq_one_letter_code
_entity_poly.pdbx_strand_id
1 'polypeptide(L)'
;MLSQPTQLPSILSNIISSKQHQAYFQAAGTASKAPTASKAPKASKASKTPTAAKAADDQPPAKKRRPRRKKTDPEPDFSDVIRQQYRDTNGRTPVACDRCKITKTTCDSGGTGCRPCNTKGVPCRTTDRVTLQTWTRGDPSPQRLRSENTRLTTENARLTTENRNLTRQVNELQSQIERYRNMFPTMPATTSAFNNSNQAGGTSSTLTALPRPFLPGHNPHSKRPKDKSPLVPRATH
;
A
#
# COMPACT_ATOMS: atom_id res chain seq x y z
N MET A 1 35.12 56.99 -27.20
CA MET A 1 35.08 55.74 -27.97
C MET A 1 34.71 54.61 -27.00
N LEU A 2 33.51 54.08 -27.23
CA LEU A 2 32.74 52.99 -26.62
C LEU A 2 33.37 52.17 -25.48
N SER A 3 32.72 52.19 -24.31
CA SER A 3 32.91 51.19 -23.25
C SER A 3 31.63 50.36 -23.14
N GLN A 4 31.74 49.05 -23.34
CA GLN A 4 30.62 48.10 -23.32
C GLN A 4 30.25 47.70 -21.88
N PRO A 5 28.97 47.47 -21.55
CA PRO A 5 28.60 46.82 -20.30
C PRO A 5 28.70 45.29 -20.42
N THR A 6 29.48 44.68 -19.53
CA THR A 6 29.55 43.23 -19.31
C THR A 6 28.22 42.70 -18.78
N GLN A 7 27.56 41.85 -19.56
CA GLN A 7 26.41 41.05 -19.12
C GLN A 7 26.88 39.94 -18.16
N LEU A 8 26.25 39.84 -17.00
CA LEU A 8 26.38 38.70 -16.10
C LEU A 8 25.36 37.60 -16.49
N PRO A 9 25.71 36.31 -16.39
CA PRO A 9 24.81 35.22 -16.71
C PRO A 9 23.76 35.00 -15.60
N SER A 10 22.49 35.11 -15.98
CA SER A 10 21.31 34.71 -15.20
C SER A 10 21.32 33.20 -14.96
N ILE A 11 21.79 32.77 -13.80
CA ILE A 11 21.62 31.39 -13.32
C ILE A 11 20.57 31.40 -12.22
N LEU A 12 19.56 30.52 -12.39
CA LEU A 12 18.42 30.22 -11.50
C LEU A 12 17.07 30.87 -11.87
N SER A 13 16.52 30.43 -13.01
CA SER A 13 15.08 30.47 -13.28
C SER A 13 14.58 29.08 -13.64
N ASN A 14 14.48 28.18 -12.65
CA ASN A 14 13.71 26.94 -12.79
C ASN A 14 12.35 27.11 -12.11
N ILE A 15 11.44 27.74 -12.85
CA ILE A 15 10.01 27.71 -12.58
C ILE A 15 9.54 26.29 -12.91
N ILE A 16 9.26 25.50 -11.87
CA ILE A 16 8.50 24.25 -12.01
C ILE A 16 7.09 24.65 -12.46
N SER A 17 6.92 24.62 -13.78
CA SER A 17 5.68 24.94 -14.49
C SER A 17 4.61 23.90 -14.14
N SER A 18 3.54 24.38 -13.52
CA SER A 18 2.32 23.67 -13.13
C SER A 18 1.53 23.05 -14.31
N LYS A 19 2.10 22.98 -15.52
CA LYS A 19 1.44 22.50 -16.75
C LYS A 19 1.70 21.02 -17.08
N GLN A 20 2.64 20.34 -16.41
CA GLN A 20 2.94 18.93 -16.76
C GLN A 20 1.98 17.90 -16.16
N HIS A 21 1.14 18.24 -15.18
CA HIS A 21 0.18 17.30 -14.59
C HIS A 21 -1.16 17.17 -15.34
N GLN A 22 -1.44 17.99 -16.36
CA GLN A 22 -2.66 17.83 -17.18
C GLN A 22 -2.50 16.87 -18.37
N ALA A 23 -1.26 16.51 -18.76
CA ALA A 23 -1.03 15.63 -19.92
C ALA A 23 -1.15 14.12 -19.60
N TYR A 24 -1.14 13.72 -18.32
CA TYR A 24 -1.18 12.29 -17.95
C TYR A 24 -2.59 11.69 -17.84
N PHE A 25 -3.66 12.50 -17.95
CA PHE A 25 -5.05 12.03 -17.82
C PHE A 25 -5.81 11.83 -19.15
N GLN A 26 -5.18 12.03 -20.31
CA GLN A 26 -5.87 11.98 -21.62
C GLN A 26 -5.44 10.84 -22.55
N ALA A 27 -4.58 9.92 -22.13
CA ALA A 27 -4.05 8.85 -22.99
C ALA A 27 -4.61 7.43 -22.70
N ALA A 28 -5.84 7.30 -22.20
CA ALA A 28 -6.53 6.02 -22.03
C ALA A 28 -7.91 6.04 -22.69
N GLY A 29 -7.93 6.22 -24.01
CA GLY A 29 -9.13 6.21 -24.85
C GLY A 29 -8.92 5.38 -26.12
N THR A 30 -8.33 4.19 -26.01
CA THR A 30 -8.26 3.25 -27.14
C THR A 30 -9.54 2.46 -27.25
N ALA A 31 -10.19 2.66 -28.39
CA ALA A 31 -11.31 1.92 -28.93
C ALA A 31 -11.23 0.40 -28.67
N SER A 32 -12.38 -0.19 -28.32
CA SER A 32 -12.63 -1.60 -28.59
C SER A 32 -14.07 -1.75 -29.08
N LYS A 33 -14.13 -2.04 -30.38
CA LYS A 33 -15.29 -2.46 -31.15
C LYS A 33 -16.05 -3.58 -30.44
N ALA A 34 -17.38 -3.46 -30.46
CA ALA A 34 -18.29 -4.59 -30.38
C ALA A 34 -18.02 -5.58 -31.53
N PRO A 35 -18.26 -6.87 -31.29
CA PRO A 35 -18.93 -7.65 -32.31
C PRO A 35 -20.22 -8.32 -31.82
N THR A 36 -21.04 -8.52 -32.83
CA THR A 36 -22.43 -8.94 -32.89
C THR A 36 -22.68 -10.42 -32.59
N ALA A 37 -23.86 -10.67 -32.03
CA ALA A 37 -24.81 -11.75 -32.26
C ALA A 37 -24.41 -13.08 -32.95
N SER A 38 -25.00 -14.16 -32.40
CA SER A 38 -25.57 -15.36 -33.06
C SER A 38 -24.77 -16.67 -32.96
N LYS A 39 -25.26 -17.62 -32.13
CA LYS A 39 -25.89 -18.91 -32.54
C LYS A 39 -25.83 -19.98 -31.42
N ALA A 40 -27.01 -20.39 -30.97
CA ALA A 40 -27.34 -21.78 -30.62
C ALA A 40 -27.49 -22.61 -31.94
N PRO A 41 -27.57 -23.97 -31.98
CA PRO A 41 -28.19 -24.85 -30.97
C PRO A 41 -27.70 -26.33 -30.85
N LYS A 42 -28.43 -27.09 -30.00
CA LYS A 42 -28.71 -28.56 -29.98
C LYS A 42 -27.80 -29.55 -29.23
N ALA A 43 -28.32 -29.96 -28.07
CA ALA A 43 -28.72 -31.31 -27.62
C ALA A 43 -27.99 -32.57 -28.14
N SER A 44 -27.55 -33.43 -27.20
CA SER A 44 -27.96 -34.86 -27.14
C SER A 44 -27.46 -35.62 -25.88
N LYS A 45 -28.41 -36.33 -25.26
CA LYS A 45 -28.41 -37.69 -24.65
C LYS A 45 -27.18 -38.16 -23.84
N ALA A 46 -27.33 -38.42 -22.54
CA ALA A 46 -27.85 -39.67 -21.90
C ALA A 46 -26.84 -40.83 -21.86
N SER A 47 -26.50 -41.29 -20.65
CA SER A 47 -26.19 -42.69 -20.22
C SER A 47 -25.56 -42.64 -18.81
N LYS A 48 -26.29 -43.03 -17.76
CA LYS A 48 -26.32 -44.37 -17.12
C LYS A 48 -25.11 -44.68 -16.22
N THR A 49 -25.38 -44.59 -14.91
CA THR A 49 -24.84 -45.41 -13.82
C THR A 49 -25.04 -46.91 -14.09
N PRO A 50 -24.24 -47.82 -13.50
CA PRO A 50 -24.61 -48.36 -12.18
C PRO A 50 -23.46 -48.72 -11.22
N THR A 51 -23.87 -48.92 -9.95
CA THR A 51 -23.31 -49.80 -8.89
C THR A 51 -21.86 -49.56 -8.40
N ALA A 52 -21.47 -49.80 -7.16
CA ALA A 52 -22.05 -49.99 -5.82
C ALA A 52 -20.85 -50.28 -4.90
N ALA A 53 -21.02 -50.06 -3.59
CA ALA A 53 -20.19 -50.57 -2.50
C ALA A 53 -18.76 -49.99 -2.33
N LYS A 54 -18.63 -49.05 -1.40
CA LYS A 54 -18.00 -49.34 -0.11
C LYS A 54 -18.46 -48.31 0.94
N ALA A 55 -19.25 -48.80 1.89
CA ALA A 55 -19.55 -48.13 3.12
C ALA A 55 -18.30 -48.15 4.01
N ALA A 56 -17.86 -46.97 4.43
CA ALA A 56 -16.97 -46.79 5.57
C ALA A 56 -17.38 -45.47 6.25
N ASP A 57 -18.06 -45.62 7.38
CA ASP A 57 -18.09 -44.75 8.55
C ASP A 57 -17.78 -43.25 8.33
N ASP A 58 -18.78 -42.49 7.87
CA ASP A 58 -18.76 -41.02 7.87
C ASP A 58 -19.77 -40.56 8.94
N GLN A 59 -19.40 -40.70 10.22
CA GLN A 59 -20.18 -40.11 11.30
C GLN A 59 -20.02 -38.59 11.24
N PRO A 60 -21.08 -37.80 10.91
CA PRO A 60 -20.96 -36.36 10.85
C PRO A 60 -20.60 -35.84 12.26
N PRO A 61 -19.60 -34.96 12.40
CA PRO A 61 -19.15 -34.50 13.71
C PRO A 61 -20.34 -33.90 14.45
N ALA A 62 -20.61 -34.46 15.63
CA ALA A 62 -21.72 -34.06 16.49
C ALA A 62 -21.68 -32.54 16.70
N LYS A 63 -22.62 -31.84 16.07
CA LYS A 63 -22.77 -30.38 16.20
C LYS A 63 -23.07 -30.10 17.67
N LYS A 64 -22.07 -29.70 18.44
CA LYS A 64 -22.25 -29.19 19.81
C LYS A 64 -23.26 -28.04 19.72
N ARG A 65 -24.49 -28.31 20.16
CA ARG A 65 -25.58 -27.32 20.15
C ARG A 65 -25.12 -26.18 21.04
N ARG A 66 -25.02 -24.97 20.46
CA ARG A 66 -24.73 -23.78 21.25
C ARG A 66 -25.81 -23.66 22.34
N PRO A 67 -25.43 -23.51 23.62
CA PRO A 67 -26.39 -23.38 24.71
C PRO A 67 -27.40 -22.27 24.41
N ARG A 68 -28.69 -22.56 24.58
CA ARG A 68 -29.75 -21.57 24.40
C ARG A 68 -29.60 -20.55 25.52
N ARG A 69 -29.41 -19.27 25.15
CA ARG A 69 -29.19 -18.19 26.10
C ARG A 69 -30.41 -18.00 27.00
N LYS A 70 -30.17 -17.77 28.30
CA LYS A 70 -31.23 -17.40 29.26
C LYS A 70 -31.59 -15.93 29.04
N LYS A 71 -32.86 -15.57 29.29
CA LYS A 71 -33.40 -14.21 29.04
C LYS A 71 -32.76 -13.10 29.89
N THR A 72 -32.04 -13.47 30.95
CA THR A 72 -31.40 -12.55 31.92
C THR A 72 -29.93 -12.25 31.62
N ASP A 73 -29.34 -12.85 30.59
CA ASP A 73 -27.91 -12.71 30.29
C ASP A 73 -27.64 -11.43 29.45
N PRO A 74 -26.76 -10.51 29.88
CA PRO A 74 -26.50 -9.22 29.22
C PRO A 74 -26.15 -9.36 27.74
N GLU A 75 -26.72 -8.59 26.83
CA GLU A 75 -26.49 -8.72 25.37
C GLU A 75 -25.00 -8.81 25.01
N PRO A 76 -24.55 -9.83 24.26
CA PRO A 76 -23.12 -10.00 24.02
C PRO A 76 -22.67 -8.94 23.01
N ASP A 77 -21.41 -8.52 23.05
CA ASP A 77 -20.86 -7.73 21.95
C ASP A 77 -20.83 -8.59 20.67
N PHE A 78 -21.79 -8.35 19.77
CA PHE A 78 -21.89 -9.04 18.50
C PHE A 78 -20.62 -8.86 17.66
N SER A 79 -19.90 -7.75 17.83
CA SER A 79 -18.64 -7.49 17.16
C SER A 79 -17.59 -8.51 17.58
N ASP A 80 -17.50 -8.83 18.87
CA ASP A 80 -16.57 -9.82 19.41
C ASP A 80 -16.92 -11.24 18.97
N VAL A 81 -18.21 -11.59 18.94
CA VAL A 81 -18.65 -12.90 18.44
C VAL A 81 -18.26 -13.08 16.96
N ILE A 82 -18.47 -12.05 16.15
CA ILE A 82 -18.07 -12.05 14.73
C ILE A 82 -16.55 -12.13 14.61
N ARG A 83 -15.79 -11.32 15.37
CA ARG A 83 -14.32 -11.35 15.41
C ARG A 83 -13.79 -12.74 15.78
N GLN A 84 -14.38 -13.37 16.79
CA GLN A 84 -14.05 -14.74 17.20
C GLN A 84 -14.32 -15.72 16.07
N GLN A 85 -15.47 -15.61 15.40
CA GLN A 85 -15.80 -16.47 14.26
C GLN A 85 -14.82 -16.33 13.10
N TYR A 86 -14.31 -15.11 12.82
CA TYR A 86 -13.23 -14.91 11.84
C TYR A 86 -11.91 -15.59 12.24
N ARG A 87 -11.60 -15.63 13.55
CA ARG A 87 -10.40 -16.30 14.08
C ARG A 87 -10.55 -17.82 14.03
N ASP A 88 -11.73 -18.32 14.35
CA ASP A 88 -12.05 -19.76 14.39
C ASP A 88 -12.14 -20.36 12.97
N THR A 89 -12.48 -19.56 11.96
CA THR A 89 -12.43 -20.00 10.57
C THR A 89 -10.99 -20.13 10.10
N ASN A 90 -10.50 -21.38 10.09
CA ASN A 90 -9.17 -21.87 9.73
C ASN A 90 -8.69 -21.49 8.29
N GLY A 91 -8.64 -20.20 7.96
CA GLY A 91 -8.26 -19.66 6.64
C GLY A 91 -9.43 -19.43 5.67
N ARG A 92 -10.68 -19.65 6.09
CA ARG A 92 -11.87 -19.37 5.27
C ARG A 92 -12.38 -17.96 5.50
N THR A 93 -12.80 -17.29 4.43
CA THR A 93 -13.40 -15.96 4.53
C THR A 93 -14.92 -16.06 4.53
N PRO A 94 -15.65 -15.35 5.40
CA PRO A 94 -17.11 -15.27 5.31
C PRO A 94 -17.57 -14.51 4.07
N VAL A 95 -16.72 -13.65 3.49
CA VAL A 95 -16.97 -12.99 2.21
C VAL A 95 -16.08 -13.61 1.13
N ALA A 96 -16.70 -14.43 0.28
CA ALA A 96 -16.04 -14.98 -0.90
C ALA A 96 -15.87 -13.91 -2.01
N CYS A 97 -14.81 -14.01 -2.79
CA CYS A 97 -14.62 -13.18 -3.99
C CYS A 97 -15.61 -13.54 -5.10
N ASP A 98 -15.79 -12.66 -6.07
CA ASP A 98 -16.84 -12.80 -7.10
C ASP A 98 -16.66 -14.07 -7.93
N ARG A 99 -15.41 -14.41 -8.25
CA ARG A 99 -15.07 -15.60 -9.02
C ARG A 99 -15.35 -16.89 -8.26
N CYS A 100 -14.92 -16.98 -7.00
CA CYS A 100 -15.19 -18.15 -6.17
C CYS A 100 -16.69 -18.32 -5.93
N LYS A 101 -17.41 -17.20 -5.82
CA LYS A 101 -18.87 -17.18 -5.68
C LYS A 101 -19.57 -17.78 -6.91
N ILE A 102 -19.17 -17.39 -8.13
CA ILE A 102 -19.76 -17.91 -9.39
C ILE A 102 -19.37 -19.38 -9.59
N THR A 103 -18.09 -19.71 -9.42
CA THR A 103 -17.57 -21.08 -9.64
C THR A 103 -17.88 -22.04 -8.49
N LYS A 104 -18.48 -21.54 -7.40
CA LYS A 104 -18.78 -22.29 -6.17
C LYS A 104 -17.55 -23.02 -5.60
N THR A 105 -16.38 -22.40 -5.73
CA THR A 105 -15.12 -22.91 -5.17
C THR A 105 -14.87 -22.29 -3.79
N THR A 106 -14.14 -23.01 -2.92
CA THR A 106 -13.78 -22.49 -1.59
C THR A 106 -12.88 -21.26 -1.73
N CYS A 107 -13.22 -20.19 -1.00
CA CYS A 107 -12.47 -18.93 -1.00
C CYS A 107 -11.70 -18.76 0.31
N ASP A 108 -10.39 -18.59 0.20
CA ASP A 108 -9.46 -18.45 1.33
C ASP A 108 -9.10 -16.98 1.63
N SER A 109 -8.68 -16.67 2.87
CA SER A 109 -8.26 -15.33 3.37
C SER A 109 -6.82 -14.96 3.02
N GLY A 110 -6.41 -15.12 1.76
CA GLY A 110 -5.10 -14.62 1.32
C GLY A 110 -5.06 -13.09 1.25
N GLY A 111 -3.93 -12.48 1.64
CA GLY A 111 -3.76 -11.02 1.71
C GLY A 111 -3.89 -10.32 0.35
N THR A 112 -3.24 -10.86 -0.70
CA THR A 112 -3.30 -10.33 -2.08
C THR A 112 -4.41 -10.95 -2.93
N GLY A 113 -5.00 -12.06 -2.47
CA GLY A 113 -5.97 -12.83 -3.22
C GLY A 113 -6.16 -14.21 -2.64
N CYS A 114 -7.32 -14.84 -2.90
CA CYS A 114 -7.55 -16.21 -2.49
C CYS A 114 -6.70 -17.18 -3.33
N ARG A 115 -6.32 -18.32 -2.74
CA ARG A 115 -5.51 -19.36 -3.38
C ARG A 115 -5.98 -19.75 -4.79
N PRO A 116 -7.27 -20.04 -5.06
CA PRO A 116 -7.72 -20.43 -6.40
C PRO A 116 -7.65 -19.32 -7.47
N CYS A 117 -7.64 -18.04 -7.07
CA CYS A 117 -7.38 -16.94 -8.00
C CYS A 117 -5.89 -16.84 -8.33
N ASN A 118 -5.04 -16.94 -7.32
CA ASN A 118 -3.59 -16.87 -7.49
C ASN A 118 -3.05 -18.02 -8.33
N THR A 119 -3.49 -19.25 -8.09
CA THR A 119 -3.09 -20.43 -8.91
C THR A 119 -3.46 -20.28 -10.39
N LYS A 120 -4.52 -19.53 -10.68
CA LYS A 120 -4.99 -19.29 -12.06
C LYS A 120 -4.50 -17.95 -12.63
N GLY A 121 -3.68 -17.20 -11.90
CA GLY A 121 -3.13 -15.92 -12.34
C GLY A 121 -4.17 -14.84 -12.62
N VAL A 122 -5.34 -14.90 -11.98
CA VAL A 122 -6.42 -13.91 -12.21
C VAL A 122 -6.59 -12.97 -11.02
N PRO A 123 -6.97 -11.70 -11.24
CA PRO A 123 -7.20 -10.75 -10.17
C PRO A 123 -8.37 -11.20 -9.26
N CYS A 124 -8.14 -11.19 -7.96
CA CYS A 124 -9.13 -11.58 -6.97
C CYS A 124 -10.07 -10.40 -6.66
N ARG A 125 -11.15 -10.23 -7.41
CA ARG A 125 -12.09 -9.11 -7.22
C ARG A 125 -13.20 -9.42 -6.21
N THR A 126 -13.54 -8.44 -5.38
CA THR A 126 -14.67 -8.48 -4.46
C THR A 126 -15.54 -7.25 -4.71
N THR A 127 -16.85 -7.46 -4.83
CA THR A 127 -17.83 -6.39 -4.99
C THR A 127 -18.62 -6.20 -3.70
N ASP A 128 -18.63 -4.99 -3.15
CA ASP A 128 -19.53 -4.65 -2.05
C ASP A 128 -20.97 -4.64 -2.55
N ARG A 129 -21.86 -5.30 -1.82
CA ARG A 129 -23.28 -5.36 -2.17
C ARG A 129 -24.01 -4.05 -1.89
N VAL A 130 -23.49 -3.24 -0.97
CA VAL A 130 -24.12 -1.96 -0.59
C VAL A 130 -23.73 -0.88 -1.60
N THR A 131 -22.43 -0.69 -1.81
CA THR A 131 -21.93 0.37 -2.70
C THR A 131 -21.84 -0.04 -4.17
N LEU A 132 -21.97 -1.34 -4.48
CA LEU A 132 -21.78 -1.92 -5.81
C LEU A 132 -20.41 -1.61 -6.42
N GLN A 133 -19.44 -1.21 -5.60
CA GLN A 133 -18.07 -0.96 -6.03
C GLN A 133 -17.30 -2.27 -6.01
N THR A 134 -16.57 -2.53 -7.09
CA THR A 134 -15.66 -3.69 -7.20
C THR A 134 -14.23 -3.24 -6.99
N TRP A 135 -13.48 -3.96 -6.14
CA TRP A 135 -12.05 -3.74 -5.96
C TRP A 135 -11.29 -5.07 -5.91
N THR A 136 -9.98 -5.03 -6.16
CA THR A 136 -9.12 -6.20 -6.01
C THR A 136 -8.82 -6.41 -4.53
N ARG A 137 -8.94 -7.64 -4.06
CA ARG A 137 -8.53 -8.04 -2.71
C ARG A 137 -7.04 -7.73 -2.53
N GLY A 138 -6.69 -7.14 -1.40
CA GLY A 138 -5.33 -6.68 -1.11
C GLY A 138 -5.08 -5.22 -1.50
N ASP A 139 -5.81 -4.69 -2.47
CA ASP A 139 -5.80 -3.25 -2.72
C ASP A 139 -6.57 -2.53 -1.60
N PRO A 140 -6.10 -1.35 -1.16
CA PRO A 140 -6.85 -0.52 -0.22
C PRO A 140 -8.24 -0.22 -0.78
N SER A 141 -9.27 -0.33 0.06
CA SER A 141 -10.64 -0.10 -0.38
C SER A 141 -10.79 1.31 -0.97
N PRO A 142 -11.68 1.51 -1.97
CA PRO A 142 -11.89 2.82 -2.57
C PRO A 142 -12.22 3.91 -1.54
N GLN A 143 -12.99 3.55 -0.51
CA GLN A 143 -13.33 4.47 0.57
C GLN A 143 -12.12 4.89 1.40
N ARG A 144 -11.24 3.94 1.76
CA ARG A 144 -10.00 4.23 2.49
C ARG A 144 -9.06 5.10 1.66
N LEU A 145 -8.94 4.83 0.36
CA LEU A 145 -8.16 5.65 -0.56
C LEU A 145 -8.70 7.07 -0.64
N ARG A 146 -10.02 7.25 -0.69
CA ARG A 146 -10.66 8.58 -0.71
C ARG A 146 -10.38 9.35 0.57
N SER A 147 -10.60 8.73 1.74
CA SER A 147 -10.32 9.39 3.03
C SER A 147 -8.86 9.78 3.18
N GLU A 148 -7.94 8.91 2.73
CA GLU A 148 -6.51 9.17 2.77
C GLU A 148 -6.12 10.30 1.82
N ASN A 149 -6.66 10.32 0.59
CA ASN A 149 -6.45 11.41 -0.33
C ASN A 149 -6.94 12.74 0.23
N THR A 150 -8.13 12.78 0.84
CA THR A 150 -8.63 13.99 1.50
C THR A 150 -7.69 14.45 2.62
N ARG A 151 -7.18 13.52 3.43
CA ARG A 151 -6.21 13.84 4.49
C ARG A 151 -4.93 14.44 3.89
N LEU A 152 -4.36 13.79 2.89
CA LEU A 152 -3.12 14.23 2.26
C LEU A 152 -3.28 15.57 1.53
N THR A 153 -4.42 15.83 0.89
CA THR A 153 -4.66 17.13 0.24
C THR A 153 -4.80 18.26 1.25
N THR A 154 -5.48 18.03 2.37
CA THR A 154 -5.55 19.05 3.44
C THR A 154 -4.18 19.38 4.03
N GLU A 155 -3.35 18.37 4.27
CA GLU A 155 -2.01 18.57 4.81
C GLU A 155 -1.09 19.26 3.80
N ASN A 156 -1.15 18.87 2.52
CA ASN A 156 -0.40 19.54 1.47
C ASN A 156 -0.80 21.02 1.34
N ALA A 157 -2.09 21.35 1.48
CA ALA A 157 -2.55 22.73 1.47
C ALA A 157 -1.98 23.54 2.65
N ARG A 158 -1.94 22.94 3.85
CA ARG A 158 -1.34 23.53 5.06
C ARG A 158 0.14 23.83 4.85
N LEU A 159 0.91 22.81 4.47
CA LEU A 159 2.36 22.91 4.25
C LEU A 159 2.71 23.89 3.13
N THR A 160 1.90 23.95 2.06
CA THR A 160 2.09 24.91 0.98
C THR A 160 1.91 26.35 1.46
N THR A 161 0.94 26.59 2.35
CA THR A 161 0.69 27.91 2.94
C THR A 161 1.85 28.33 3.86
N GLU A 162 2.32 27.41 4.68
CA GLU A 162 3.48 27.64 5.56
C GLU A 162 4.75 27.96 4.77
N ASN A 163 5.05 27.17 3.74
CA ASN A 163 6.19 27.44 2.85
C ASN A 163 6.09 28.81 2.17
N ARG A 164 4.89 29.21 1.74
CA ARG A 164 4.67 30.56 1.17
C ARG A 164 4.95 31.65 2.21
N ASN A 165 4.53 31.46 3.45
CA ASN A 165 4.76 32.42 4.53
C ASN A 165 6.25 32.54 4.85
N LEU A 166 6.96 31.42 4.99
CA LEU A 166 8.41 31.40 5.24
C LEU A 166 9.18 32.04 4.08
N THR A 167 8.80 31.75 2.84
CA THR A 167 9.41 32.37 1.65
C THR A 167 9.24 33.89 1.69
N ARG A 168 8.06 34.40 2.06
CA ARG A 168 7.82 35.84 2.25
C ARG A 168 8.71 36.42 3.34
N GLN A 169 8.86 35.75 4.48
CA GLN A 169 9.73 36.21 5.57
C GLN A 169 11.20 36.28 5.15
N VAL A 170 11.70 35.26 4.45
CA VAL A 170 13.07 35.25 3.93
C VAL A 170 13.29 36.42 2.97
N ASN A 171 12.36 36.63 2.04
CA ASN A 171 12.46 37.76 1.10
C ASN A 171 12.42 39.12 1.81
N GLU A 172 11.58 39.26 2.83
CA GLU A 172 11.52 40.49 3.64
C GLU A 172 12.85 40.74 4.35
N LEU A 173 13.40 39.75 5.04
CA LEU A 173 14.68 39.88 5.74
C LEU A 173 15.83 40.18 4.77
N GLN A 174 15.85 39.54 3.60
CA GLN A 174 16.82 39.85 2.55
C GLN A 174 16.68 41.29 2.07
N SER A 175 15.46 41.79 1.87
CA SER A 175 15.23 43.20 1.51
C SER A 175 15.65 44.17 2.61
N GLN A 176 15.54 43.78 3.89
CA GLN A 176 16.02 44.58 5.02
C GLN A 176 17.54 44.63 5.04
N ILE A 177 18.21 43.48 4.88
CA ILE A 177 19.67 43.40 4.77
C ILE A 177 20.15 44.30 3.63
N GLU A 178 19.48 44.24 2.47
CA GLU A 178 19.83 45.06 1.31
C GLU A 178 19.60 46.55 1.56
N ARG A 179 18.49 46.93 2.23
CA ARG A 179 18.26 48.32 2.65
C ARG A 179 19.34 48.83 3.60
N TYR A 180 19.72 48.05 4.62
CA TYR A 180 20.80 48.40 5.54
C TYR A 180 22.15 48.52 4.82
N ARG A 181 22.44 47.60 3.89
CA ARG A 181 23.64 47.63 3.06
C ARG A 181 23.74 48.92 2.24
N ASN A 182 22.60 49.42 1.74
CA ASN A 182 22.55 50.66 0.95
C ASN A 182 22.54 51.95 1.80
N MET A 183 22.02 51.92 3.04
CA MET A 183 22.07 53.07 3.95
C MET A 183 23.45 53.28 4.56
N PHE A 184 24.21 52.19 4.75
CA PHE A 184 25.57 52.23 5.28
C PHE A 184 26.51 51.54 4.30
N PRO A 185 26.80 52.14 3.12
CA PRO A 185 27.84 51.68 2.24
C PRO A 185 29.17 51.93 2.96
N THR A 186 29.56 51.04 3.86
CA THR A 186 30.72 51.27 4.70
C THR A 186 31.96 51.16 3.83
N MET A 187 32.83 52.15 4.00
CA MET A 187 34.24 52.28 3.63
C MET A 187 34.90 50.98 3.12
N PRO A 188 35.78 51.06 2.10
CA PRO A 188 36.45 49.90 1.51
C PRO A 188 36.95 48.97 2.61
N ALA A 189 36.51 47.71 2.56
CA ALA A 189 37.00 46.68 3.46
C ALA A 189 38.53 46.70 3.42
N THR A 190 39.18 47.12 4.51
CA THR A 190 40.56 46.74 4.76
C THR A 190 40.53 45.22 4.90
N THR A 191 40.88 44.55 3.81
CA THR A 191 41.14 43.13 3.73
C THR A 191 42.28 42.82 4.69
N SER A 192 41.96 42.65 5.97
CA SER A 192 42.80 41.83 6.84
C SER A 192 42.68 40.41 6.29
N ALA A 193 43.74 40.04 5.58
CA ALA A 193 44.00 38.73 5.06
C ALA A 193 44.07 37.72 6.22
N PHE A 194 42.92 37.28 6.74
CA PHE A 194 42.84 35.96 7.35
C PHE A 194 42.59 34.94 6.25
N ASN A 195 43.69 34.69 5.53
CA ASN A 195 43.95 33.45 4.84
C ASN A 195 43.69 32.31 5.83
N ASN A 196 42.55 31.64 5.70
CA ASN A 196 42.39 30.32 6.30
C ASN A 196 43.10 29.31 5.38
N SER A 197 44.42 29.39 5.39
CA SER A 197 45.32 28.39 4.80
C SER A 197 45.26 27.15 5.67
N ASN A 198 44.27 26.29 5.43
CA ASN A 198 44.25 24.93 5.98
C ASN A 198 43.88 23.89 4.91
N GLN A 199 44.54 24.00 3.77
CA GLN A 199 44.63 22.92 2.78
C GLN A 199 46.09 22.79 2.28
N ALA A 200 46.92 22.20 3.13
CA ALA A 200 48.10 21.46 2.69
C ALA A 200 47.90 20.01 3.14
N GLY A 201 48.04 19.07 2.21
CA GLY A 201 47.51 17.72 2.30
C GLY A 201 48.32 16.73 3.15
N GLY A 202 47.70 15.56 3.29
CA GLY A 202 48.29 14.30 3.76
C GLY A 202 47.29 13.17 3.50
N THR A 203 47.37 12.54 2.33
CA THR A 203 47.77 11.13 2.15
C THR A 203 47.02 10.10 3.02
N SER A 204 46.25 9.27 2.31
CA SER A 204 46.05 7.83 2.52
C SER A 204 45.25 7.31 3.72
N SER A 205 44.35 6.38 3.36
CA SER A 205 43.79 5.30 4.18
C SER A 205 42.60 5.64 5.08
N THR A 206 41.40 5.23 4.66
CA THR A 206 40.73 4.00 5.16
C THR A 206 39.24 4.10 4.83
N LEU A 207 38.75 3.13 4.04
CA LEU A 207 37.32 2.88 3.84
C LEU A 207 36.63 2.74 5.22
N THR A 208 35.82 3.72 5.61
CA THR A 208 34.94 3.59 6.76
C THR A 208 33.52 3.93 6.33
N ALA A 209 32.69 2.90 6.35
CA ALA A 209 31.29 2.91 5.97
C ALA A 209 30.48 3.93 6.77
N LEU A 210 29.60 4.67 6.08
CA LEU A 210 28.59 5.49 6.71
C LEU A 210 27.60 4.62 7.51
N PRO A 211 27.22 5.02 8.74
CA PRO A 211 26.17 4.35 9.49
C PRO A 211 24.82 4.58 8.81
N ARG A 212 24.13 3.47 8.52
CA ARG A 212 22.75 3.44 8.02
C ARG A 212 21.79 4.09 9.02
N PRO A 213 20.74 4.78 8.57
CA PRO A 213 19.68 5.27 9.44
C PRO A 213 18.96 4.08 10.10
N PHE A 214 18.85 4.15 11.43
CA PHE A 214 18.10 3.22 12.27
C PHE A 214 16.62 3.18 11.83
N LEU A 215 16.19 2.03 11.29
CA LEU A 215 14.77 1.68 11.17
C LEU A 215 14.33 1.00 12.49
N PRO A 216 13.31 1.50 13.19
CA PRO A 216 12.79 0.83 14.37
C PRO A 216 11.89 -0.35 13.98
N GLY A 217 12.23 -1.54 14.50
CA GLY A 217 11.22 -2.53 14.88
C GLY A 217 11.06 -3.76 13.99
N HIS A 218 12.06 -4.65 13.95
CA HIS A 218 11.83 -6.07 13.67
C HIS A 218 12.22 -6.90 14.89
N ASN A 219 11.21 -7.55 15.47
CA ASN A 219 11.26 -8.37 16.67
C ASN A 219 11.61 -9.82 16.28
N PRO A 220 12.79 -10.37 16.61
CA PRO A 220 13.12 -11.75 16.31
C PRO A 220 12.80 -12.62 17.52
N HIS A 221 11.51 -12.90 17.72
CA HIS A 221 11.08 -14.01 18.58
C HIS A 221 10.52 -15.16 17.72
N SER A 222 11.39 -15.69 16.87
CA SER A 222 11.18 -17.00 16.23
C SER A 222 11.51 -18.09 17.24
N LYS A 223 10.49 -18.57 17.95
CA LYS A 223 10.56 -19.84 18.68
C LYS A 223 10.62 -20.97 17.65
N ARG A 224 11.75 -21.68 17.63
CA ARG A 224 11.93 -22.97 16.92
C ARG A 224 10.78 -23.92 17.28
N PRO A 225 10.12 -24.58 16.31
CA PRO A 225 9.37 -25.79 16.60
C PRO A 225 10.38 -26.92 16.92
N LYS A 226 10.15 -27.60 18.05
CA LYS A 226 10.82 -28.87 18.37
C LYS A 226 10.24 -29.94 17.45
N ASP A 227 11.08 -30.52 16.60
CA ASP A 227 10.80 -31.80 15.93
C ASP A 227 10.50 -32.85 17.00
N LYS A 228 9.25 -33.31 17.03
CA LYS A 228 8.84 -34.55 17.70
C LYS A 228 8.67 -35.59 16.61
N SER A 229 9.69 -36.42 16.45
CA SER A 229 9.62 -37.67 15.69
C SER A 229 8.51 -38.57 16.29
N PRO A 230 7.68 -39.23 15.47
CA PRO A 230 6.76 -40.25 15.96
C PRO A 230 7.55 -41.55 16.24
N LEU A 231 7.44 -42.06 17.48
CA LEU A 231 7.80 -43.43 17.79
C LEU A 231 6.83 -44.37 17.05
N VAL A 232 7.42 -45.28 16.28
CA VAL A 232 6.76 -46.44 15.67
C VAL A 232 6.53 -47.48 16.77
N PRO A 233 5.31 -48.00 16.99
CA PRO A 233 5.12 -49.15 17.87
C PRO A 233 5.62 -50.42 17.17
N ARG A 234 6.54 -51.09 17.86
CA ARG A 234 7.11 -52.40 17.54
C ARG A 234 6.03 -53.47 17.74
N ALA A 235 5.75 -54.24 16.70
CA ALA A 235 4.92 -55.43 16.78
C ALA A 235 5.57 -56.47 17.70
N THR A 236 4.77 -57.04 18.60
CA THR A 236 5.08 -58.29 19.30
C THR A 236 4.10 -59.36 18.84
N HIS A 237 4.67 -60.55 18.66
CA HIS A 237 4.07 -61.82 18.26
C HIS A 237 2.79 -62.19 19.00
#